data_AF-A0A8T7CJ22-F1
#
_entry.id   AF-A0A8T7CJ22-F1
#
_cell.length_a   1.000
_cell.length_b   1.000
_cell.length_c   1.000
_cell.angle_alpha   90.00
_cell.angle_beta   90.00
_cell.angle_gamma   90.00
#
_symmetry.space_group_name_H-M   'P 1'
#
loop_
_entity.id
_entity.type
_entity.pdbx_description
1 polymer ?
#
loop_
_entity_poly.entity_id
_entity_poly.type
_entity_poly.pdbx_seq_one_letter_code
_entity_poly.pdbx_strand_id
1 'polypeptide(L)'
;MARTGDPHSGTAQFYINLADNRNLDPNASRWGYCVFGEVVAGMDVLDKIAAIPTSARKPFGGDFPQTMVTIKSAKLIRDEPASDK
;
A
#
# COMPACT_ATOMS: atom_id res chain seq x y z
N MET A 1 5.64 -1.13 -2.38
CA MET A 1 6.15 -1.53 -1.05
C MET A 1 6.62 -0.31 -0.29
N ALA A 2 6.18 -0.10 0.95
CA ALA A 2 6.70 0.99 1.79
C ALA A 2 8.07 0.60 2.38
N ARG A 3 8.91 1.60 2.66
CA ARG A 3 10.27 1.44 3.19
C ARG A 3 10.71 2.66 3.99
N THR A 4 11.82 2.55 4.71
CA THR A 4 12.52 3.69 5.33
C THR A 4 13.41 4.40 4.30
N GLY A 5 14.32 5.26 4.76
CA GLY A 5 15.31 5.92 3.90
C GLY A 5 16.20 4.95 3.11
N ASP A 6 16.52 3.79 3.70
CA ASP A 6 17.30 2.74 3.04
C ASP A 6 16.45 2.01 1.97
N PRO A 7 16.94 1.89 0.71
CA PRO A 7 16.22 1.22 -0.37
C PRO A 7 15.85 -0.25 -0.09
N HIS A 8 16.61 -0.98 0.72
CA HIS A 8 16.41 -2.41 0.99
C HIS A 8 15.73 -2.69 2.35
N SER A 9 15.06 -1.69 2.92
CA SER A 9 14.44 -1.78 4.26
C SER A 9 12.95 -2.17 4.25
N GLY A 10 12.38 -2.48 3.08
CA GLY A 10 10.97 -2.88 2.98
C GLY A 10 10.71 -4.21 3.70
N THR A 11 9.69 -4.24 4.57
CA THR A 11 9.28 -5.45 5.30
C THR A 11 7.84 -5.84 4.92
N ALA A 12 6.86 -5.54 5.77
CA ALA A 12 5.46 -5.94 5.58
C ALA A 12 4.53 -4.78 5.20
N GLN A 13 5.00 -3.54 5.30
CA GLN A 13 4.17 -2.37 5.00
C GLN A 13 4.03 -2.16 3.49
N PHE A 14 2.79 -2.01 3.03
CA PHE A 14 2.45 -1.67 1.66
C PHE A 14 1.52 -0.46 1.62
N TYR A 15 1.42 0.15 0.44
CA TYR A 15 0.50 1.24 0.17
C TYR A 15 -0.11 1.03 -1.21
N ILE A 16 -1.24 1.69 -1.47
CA ILE A 16 -1.93 1.66 -2.75
C ILE A 16 -1.93 3.08 -3.32
N ASN A 17 -1.58 3.21 -4.59
CA ASN A 17 -1.65 4.49 -5.30
C ASN A 17 -3.10 4.77 -5.68
N LEU A 18 -3.64 5.91 -5.24
CA LEU A 18 -4.97 6.41 -5.63
C LEU A 18 -4.92 7.32 -6.86
N ALA A 19 -3.72 7.65 -7.32
CA ALA A 19 -3.43 8.46 -8.49
C ALA A 19 -2.05 8.09 -9.05
N ASP A 20 -1.72 8.61 -10.24
CA ASP A 20 -0.43 8.41 -10.89
C ASP A 20 0.71 9.15 -10.17
N ASN A 21 1.39 8.46 -9.26
CA ASN A 21 2.47 9.01 -8.43
C ASN A 21 3.87 8.81 -9.08
N ARG A 22 4.10 9.42 -10.24
CA ARG A 22 5.36 9.27 -11.01
C ARG A 22 6.63 9.72 -10.27
N ASN A 23 6.48 10.51 -9.22
CA ASN A 23 7.59 10.90 -8.34
C ASN A 23 8.14 9.74 -7.49
N LEU A 24 7.38 8.66 -7.34
CA LEU A 24 7.78 7.44 -6.61
C LEU A 24 8.51 6.44 -7.51
N ASP A 25 8.50 6.63 -8.83
CA ASP A 25 9.18 5.77 -9.78
C ASP A 25 10.72 5.89 -9.66
N PRO A 26 11.47 4.81 -9.92
CA PRO A 26 12.92 4.85 -9.95
C PRO A 26 13.43 5.78 -11.06
N ASN A 27 14.60 6.37 -10.85
CA ASN A 27 15.34 7.09 -11.89
C ASN A 27 16.85 6.97 -11.64
N ALA A 28 17.66 7.64 -12.46
CA ALA A 28 19.12 7.57 -12.37
C ALA A 28 19.72 7.91 -10.98
N SER A 29 18.99 8.66 -10.14
CA SER A 29 19.46 9.10 -8.82
C SER A 29 18.59 8.58 -7.66
N ARG A 30 17.54 7.80 -7.92
CA ARG A 30 16.65 7.27 -6.88
C ARG A 30 16.22 5.82 -7.17
N TRP A 31 16.17 5.02 -6.12
CA TRP A 31 15.65 3.64 -6.17
C TRP A 31 14.14 3.54 -6.39
N GLY A 32 13.40 4.61 -6.09
CA GLY A 32 11.94 4.60 -6.15
C GLY A 32 11.32 3.66 -5.12
N TYR A 33 10.15 3.13 -5.47
CA TYR A 33 9.39 2.17 -4.68
C TYR A 33 8.90 1.01 -5.57
N CYS A 34 9.14 -0.22 -5.13
CA CYS A 34 8.77 -1.42 -5.88
C CYS A 34 7.23 -1.59 -5.95
N VAL A 35 6.69 -1.63 -7.17
CA VAL A 35 5.33 -2.05 -7.48
C VAL A 35 5.33 -3.56 -7.69
N PHE A 36 4.37 -4.27 -7.09
CA PHE A 36 4.31 -5.74 -7.10
C PHE A 36 2.90 -6.29 -7.42
N GLY A 37 1.96 -5.41 -7.76
CA GLY A 37 0.59 -5.79 -8.07
C GLY A 37 -0.28 -4.56 -8.31
N GLU A 38 -1.51 -4.83 -8.73
CA GLU A 38 -2.53 -3.83 -9.01
C GLU A 38 -3.87 -4.23 -8.38
N VAL A 39 -4.75 -3.25 -8.21
CA VAL A 39 -6.10 -3.48 -7.70
C VAL A 39 -7.02 -3.75 -8.88
N VAL A 40 -7.47 -4.99 -9.02
CA VAL A 40 -8.39 -5.39 -10.11
C VAL A 40 -9.86 -5.18 -9.77
N ALA A 41 -10.20 -5.03 -8.49
CA ALA A 41 -11.56 -4.79 -8.01
C ALA A 41 -11.55 -4.06 -6.65
N GLY A 42 -12.59 -3.28 -6.36
CA GLY A 42 -12.79 -2.62 -5.07
C GLY A 42 -12.10 -1.26 -4.93
N MET A 43 -11.81 -0.55 -6.03
CA MET A 43 -11.30 0.82 -5.98
C MET A 43 -12.22 1.78 -5.22
N ASP A 44 -13.54 1.60 -5.30
CA ASP A 44 -14.51 2.41 -4.56
C ASP A 44 -14.37 2.29 -3.04
N VAL A 45 -13.90 1.13 -2.55
CA VAL A 45 -13.62 0.91 -1.13
C VAL A 45 -12.38 1.69 -0.72
N LEU A 46 -11.36 1.74 -1.58
CA LEU A 46 -10.15 2.51 -1.33
C LEU A 46 -10.42 4.02 -1.32
N ASP A 47 -11.27 4.51 -2.23
CA ASP A 47 -11.71 5.90 -2.25
C ASP A 47 -12.43 6.28 -0.94
N LYS A 48 -13.30 5.39 -0.43
CA LYS A 48 -13.97 5.59 0.86
C LYS A 48 -12.99 5.62 2.03
N ILE A 49 -11.96 4.77 2.01
CA ILE A 49 -10.89 4.76 3.03
C ILE A 49 -10.10 6.07 2.98
N ALA A 50 -9.77 6.55 1.78
CA ALA A 50 -9.04 7.79 1.57
C ALA A 50 -9.79 9.04 2.06
N ALA A 51 -11.12 9.01 2.04
CA ALA A 51 -11.98 10.09 2.52
C ALA A 51 -12.17 10.13 4.04
N ILE A 52 -11.64 9.16 4.80
CA ILE A 52 -11.77 9.14 6.27
C ILE A 52 -11.01 10.36 6.84
N PRO A 53 -11.65 11.17 7.72
CA PRO A 53 -10.96 12.27 8.38
C PRO A 53 -9.71 11.80 9.12
N THR A 54 -8.62 12.54 8.99
CA THR A 54 -7.35 12.26 9.65
C THR A 54 -7.06 13.28 10.75
N SER A 55 -6.17 12.92 11.67
CA SER A 55 -5.64 13.83 12.67
C SER A 55 -4.19 13.54 12.98
N ALA A 56 -3.53 14.50 13.64
CA ALA A 56 -2.16 14.33 14.07
C ALA A 56 -2.06 13.31 15.23
N ARG A 57 -1.21 12.28 15.08
CA ARG A 57 -0.97 11.30 16.15
C ARG A 57 0.47 10.80 16.18
N LYS A 58 1.28 11.32 17.10
CA LYS A 58 2.67 10.86 17.28
C LYS A 58 2.78 9.32 17.37
N PRO A 59 3.75 8.69 16.69
CA PRO A 59 4.80 9.29 15.85
C PRO A 59 4.36 9.64 14.42
N PHE A 60 3.12 9.35 14.06
CA PHE A 60 2.55 9.59 12.74
C PHE A 60 2.14 11.07 12.64
N GLY A 61 2.35 11.68 11.47
CA GLY A 61 2.02 13.09 11.21
C GLY A 61 0.51 13.34 11.23
N GLY A 62 0.04 14.23 10.35
CA GLY A 62 -1.38 14.60 10.25
C GLY A 62 -2.31 13.54 9.66
N ASP A 63 -1.78 12.42 9.20
CA ASP A 63 -2.50 11.46 8.34
C ASP A 63 -2.98 10.23 9.09
N PHE A 64 -3.10 10.29 10.43
CA PHE A 64 -3.64 9.17 11.20
C PHE A 64 -5.18 9.15 11.09
N PRO A 65 -5.81 8.06 10.59
CA PRO A 65 -7.25 8.04 10.40
C PRO A 65 -7.99 8.05 11.74
N GLN A 66 -9.02 8.90 11.86
CA GLN A 66 -9.84 9.01 13.07
C GLN A 66 -10.69 7.76 13.30
N THR A 67 -11.05 7.06 12.23
CA THR A 67 -11.72 5.75 12.29
C THR A 67 -10.76 4.68 11.82
N MET A 68 -10.51 3.67 12.66
CA MET A 68 -9.55 2.61 12.36
C MET A 68 -10.04 1.71 11.22
N VAL A 69 -9.25 1.61 10.16
CA VAL A 69 -9.47 0.65 9.07
C VAL A 69 -8.65 -0.60 9.35
N THR A 70 -9.32 -1.75 9.45
CA THR A 70 -8.68 -3.02 9.82
C THR A 70 -8.83 -4.05 8.71
N ILE A 71 -7.70 -4.59 8.23
CA ILE A 71 -7.70 -5.76 7.36
C ILE A 71 -8.03 -6.98 8.23
N LYS A 72 -9.25 -7.49 8.12
CA LYS A 72 -9.73 -8.61 8.95
C LYS A 72 -9.14 -9.95 8.53
N SER A 73 -8.91 -10.14 7.23
CA SER A 73 -8.27 -11.33 6.67
C SER A 73 -7.69 -11.02 5.30
N ALA A 74 -6.67 -11.77 4.90
CA ALA A 74 -6.11 -11.78 3.56
C ALA A 74 -6.02 -13.23 3.08
N LYS A 75 -6.44 -13.50 1.85
CA LYS A 75 -6.44 -14.85 1.27
C LYS A 75 -5.89 -14.79 -0.14
N LEU A 76 -4.99 -15.71 -0.45
CA LEU A 76 -4.62 -15.98 -1.83
C LEU A 76 -5.79 -16.71 -2.49
N ILE A 77 -6.46 -16.03 -3.43
CA ILE A 77 -7.47 -16.64 -4.26
C ILE A 77 -6.71 -17.34 -5.39
N ARG A 78 -6.59 -18.66 -5.30
CA ARG A 78 -6.07 -19.47 -6.40
C ARG A 78 -7.23 -19.80 -7.33
N ASP A 79 -7.10 -19.46 -8.59
CA ASP A 79 -7.83 -20.16 -9.63
C ASP A 79 -7.02 -21.44 -9.93
N GLU A 80 -7.55 -22.59 -9.52
CA GLU A 80 -6.99 -23.97 -9.59
C GLU A 80 -5.89 -24.42 -8.59
N PRO A 81 -5.86 -25.73 -8.23
CA PRO A 81 -4.97 -26.25 -7.20
C PRO A 81 -3.52 -26.28 -7.69
N ALA A 82 -2.60 -26.12 -6.76
CA ALA A 82 -1.18 -26.23 -7.05
C ALA A 82 -0.89 -27.59 -7.70
N SER A 83 -0.35 -27.59 -8.92
CA SER A 83 0.35 -28.76 -9.45
C SER A 83 1.54 -29.02 -8.55
N ASP A 84 1.46 -30.08 -7.74
CA ASP A 84 2.61 -30.62 -7.03
C ASP A 84 3.73 -30.91 -8.05
N LYS A 85 4.92 -30.39 -7.77
CA LYS A 85 6.19 -30.84 -8.35
C LYS A 85 7.14 -31.13 -7.20
#